data_AF-A0A2Z2K811-F1
#
_entry.id   AF-A0A2Z2K811-F1
#
_cell.length_a   1.000
_cell.length_b   1.000
_cell.length_c   1.000
_cell.angle_alpha   90.00
_cell.angle_beta   90.00
_cell.angle_gamma   90.00
#
_symmetry.space_group_name_H-M   'P 1'
#
loop_
_entity.id
_entity.type
_entity.pdbx_description
1 polymer ?
#
loop_
_entity_poly.entity_id
_entity_poly.type
_entity_poly.pdbx_seq_one_letter_code
_entity_poly.pdbx_strand_id
1 'polypeptide(L)'
;MAIIPGGCGRCTGGGRRMMKSELELDFLDEVCGQVSAQEAHAEIRRELGSHLEDLIAEREVLGESREQAIAWALAQMGEPRKLGRSLHQVHKPRIPWGLLAVMMLMSIISLLVMSSIQFSPVELPYDLNILENHSVNMVLGIVLMVGFYFIDYRKIIKISWLLYGASLGIILLTMLNSVTINGKAYYMHLMMLRVNLISFTPYLLLVAVAGILIQRRKSMTVPSWQNNVQEIAMVTTPALAYAYAAIVPELATYLVAALILYTFITRKYLIALASGVLILGGTVMLSWMSSDYVRDNIIGAINPQLNPDSSGFIYNRLRETISTAGWWGHGFGVLPENLPYVYTDTIAAYLIYSFGWGGGLILISIGVLFFSRLVKAIRAIRHSYGQALVLAMAVMLGLRLAYGLATMSGRMVLTSIPFPFLSYGSHIIFEYAALGLLMGIYRRKDIVRPDQLPISG
;
A
#
# COMPACT_ATOMS: atom_id res chain seq x y z
N MET A 1 -3.25 -45.52 58.55
CA MET A 1 -3.09 -44.50 57.50
C MET A 1 -4.24 -43.52 57.67
N ALA A 2 -4.00 -42.41 58.36
CA ALA A 2 -5.05 -41.48 58.81
C ALA A 2 -5.41 -40.48 57.71
N ILE A 3 -6.71 -40.21 57.60
CA ILE A 3 -7.36 -39.32 56.65
C ILE A 3 -7.16 -37.86 57.12
N ILE A 4 -6.70 -36.98 56.24
CA ILE A 4 -6.68 -35.52 56.44
C ILE A 4 -7.55 -34.90 55.34
N PRO A 5 -8.63 -34.17 55.66
CA PRO A 5 -9.23 -33.20 54.76
C PRO A 5 -8.82 -31.78 55.16
N GLY A 6 -8.49 -30.94 54.18
CA GLY A 6 -8.18 -29.54 54.45
C GLY A 6 -7.94 -28.76 53.17
N GLY A 7 -9.02 -28.25 52.58
CA GLY A 7 -9.01 -27.47 51.35
C GLY A 7 -8.24 -26.16 51.52
N CYS A 8 -7.34 -25.89 50.57
CA CYS A 8 -6.70 -24.60 50.43
C CYS A 8 -7.59 -23.70 49.55
N GLY A 9 -8.02 -22.60 50.15
CA GLY A 9 -8.90 -21.59 49.54
C GLY A 9 -8.28 -20.98 48.30
N ARG A 10 -9.12 -20.85 47.26
CA ARG A 10 -8.82 -20.07 46.06
C ARG A 10 -8.62 -18.61 46.46
N CYS A 11 -7.41 -18.10 46.27
CA CYS A 11 -7.16 -16.66 46.11
C CYS A 11 -7.88 -16.19 44.84
N THR A 12 -9.14 -15.78 44.97
CA THR A 12 -9.83 -15.02 43.93
C THR A 12 -9.44 -13.56 44.15
N GLY A 13 -8.48 -13.08 43.35
CA GLY A 13 -8.18 -11.67 43.21
C GLY A 13 -9.40 -10.95 42.64
N GLY A 14 -10.30 -10.52 43.52
CA GLY A 14 -11.41 -9.66 43.20
C GLY A 14 -10.86 -8.28 42.85
N GLY A 15 -10.72 -8.01 41.55
CA GLY A 15 -10.46 -6.67 41.04
C GLY A 15 -11.64 -5.75 41.37
N ARG A 16 -11.59 -5.12 42.55
CA ARG A 16 -12.42 -3.95 42.84
C ARG A 16 -11.98 -2.87 41.86
N ARG A 17 -12.83 -2.58 40.88
CA ARG A 17 -12.69 -1.40 40.04
C ARG A 17 -13.01 -0.20 40.94
N MET A 18 -12.01 0.28 41.68
CA MET A 18 -12.19 1.46 42.53
C MET A 18 -12.51 2.65 41.64
N MET A 19 -13.54 3.41 42.01
CA MET A 19 -13.89 4.65 41.34
C MET A 19 -12.75 5.64 41.58
N LYS A 20 -12.15 6.15 40.49
CA LYS A 20 -11.15 7.20 40.56
C LYS A 20 -11.73 8.43 41.23
N SER A 21 -10.95 9.10 42.07
CA SER A 21 -11.36 10.36 42.67
C SER A 21 -11.51 11.47 41.61
N GLU A 22 -12.26 12.52 41.94
CA GLU A 22 -12.48 13.69 41.06
C GLU A 22 -11.14 14.35 40.69
N LEU A 23 -10.22 14.46 41.65
CA LEU A 23 -8.86 15.01 41.46
C LEU A 23 -8.03 14.23 40.43
N GLU A 24 -8.16 12.90 40.42
CA GLU A 24 -7.46 12.07 39.43
C GLU A 24 -8.01 12.26 38.01
N LEU A 25 -9.34 12.39 37.90
CA LEU A 25 -10.00 12.59 36.62
C LEU A 25 -9.65 13.97 36.05
N ASP A 26 -9.68 15.02 36.88
CA ASP A 26 -9.30 16.38 36.49
C ASP A 26 -7.84 16.45 36.03
N PHE A 27 -6.93 15.79 36.75
CA PHE A 27 -5.52 15.69 36.35
C PHE A 27 -5.37 15.04 34.96
N LEU A 28 -6.03 13.89 34.74
CA LEU A 28 -5.96 13.17 33.47
C LEU A 28 -6.62 13.96 32.33
N ASP A 29 -7.70 14.69 32.61
CA ASP A 29 -8.39 15.57 31.68
C ASP A 29 -7.50 16.73 31.25
N GLU A 30 -6.82 17.39 32.20
CA GLU A 30 -5.92 18.51 31.91
C GLU A 30 -4.70 18.06 31.09
N VAL A 31 -4.12 16.89 31.43
CA VAL A 31 -3.03 16.29 30.64
C VAL A 31 -3.50 15.99 29.21
N CYS A 32 -4.63 15.30 29.04
CA CYS A 32 -5.16 14.94 27.73
C CYS A 32 -5.56 16.18 26.91
N GLY A 33 -6.03 17.24 27.56
CA GLY A 33 -6.36 18.52 26.93
C GLY A 33 -5.18 19.18 26.21
N GLN A 34 -3.94 18.87 26.61
CA GLN A 34 -2.74 19.36 25.92
C GLN A 34 -2.32 18.48 24.73
N VAL A 35 -2.87 17.27 24.58
CA VAL A 35 -2.47 16.31 23.56
C VAL A 35 -3.44 16.34 22.37
N SER A 36 -3.00 16.85 21.22
CA SER A 36 -3.85 16.92 20.02
C SER A 36 -4.28 15.56 19.45
N ALA A 37 -3.54 14.48 19.75
CA ALA A 37 -3.81 13.14 19.27
C ALA A 37 -4.94 12.49 20.09
N GLN A 38 -6.20 12.81 19.76
CA GLN A 38 -7.38 12.27 20.44
C GLN A 38 -7.41 10.73 20.46
N GLU A 39 -6.90 10.07 19.41
CA GLU A 39 -6.81 8.62 19.34
C GLU A 39 -5.87 8.01 20.41
N ALA A 40 -4.95 8.80 20.98
CA ALA A 40 -4.03 8.38 22.04
C ALA A 40 -4.60 8.62 23.45
N HIS A 41 -5.65 9.42 23.61
CA HIS A 41 -6.19 9.81 24.93
C HIS A 41 -6.58 8.61 25.79
N ALA A 42 -7.26 7.62 25.20
CA ALA A 42 -7.68 6.42 25.95
C ALA A 42 -6.49 5.64 26.51
N GLU A 43 -5.37 5.64 25.78
CA GLU A 43 -4.14 4.94 26.16
C GLU A 43 -3.35 5.72 27.21
N ILE A 44 -3.17 7.02 26.99
CA ILE A 44 -2.54 7.94 27.95
C ILE A 44 -3.27 7.89 29.29
N ARG A 45 -4.61 7.92 29.29
CA ARG A 45 -5.42 7.81 30.51
C ARG A 45 -5.25 6.46 31.22
N ARG A 46 -5.05 5.38 30.47
CA ARG A 46 -4.84 4.04 31.01
C ARG A 46 -3.46 3.94 31.66
N GLU A 47 -2.41 4.37 30.96
CA GLU A 47 -1.03 4.30 31.46
C GLU A 47 -0.78 5.22 32.63
N LEU A 48 -1.09 6.51 32.49
CA LEU A 48 -0.95 7.48 33.58
C LEU A 48 -1.84 7.11 34.74
N GLY A 49 -3.05 6.62 34.47
CA GLY A 49 -3.95 6.13 35.50
C GLY A 49 -3.39 4.93 36.26
N SER A 50 -2.75 3.96 35.57
CA SER A 50 -2.11 2.81 36.21
C SER A 50 -0.92 3.25 37.06
N HIS A 51 -0.05 4.08 36.51
CA HIS A 51 1.12 4.58 37.23
C HIS A 51 0.72 5.40 38.47
N LEU A 52 -0.36 6.16 38.37
CA LEU A 52 -0.89 6.94 39.49
C LEU A 52 -1.48 6.04 40.58
N GLU A 53 -2.20 4.97 40.23
CA GLU A 53 -2.66 3.97 41.21
C GLU A 53 -1.50 3.22 41.87
N ASP A 54 -0.44 2.90 41.12
CA ASP A 54 0.76 2.27 41.68
C ASP A 54 1.43 3.19 42.73
N LEU A 55 1.52 4.50 42.46
CA LEU A 55 2.04 5.50 43.41
C LEU A 55 1.14 5.67 44.64
N ILE A 56 -0.19 5.63 44.49
CA ILE A 56 -1.13 5.69 45.61
C ILE A 56 -0.98 4.46 46.50
N ALA A 57 -0.93 3.27 45.89
CA ALA A 57 -0.80 2.01 46.63
C ALA A 57 0.50 1.95 47.45
N GLU A 58 1.60 2.50 46.94
CA GLU A 58 2.87 2.61 47.68
C GLU A 58 2.70 3.38 49.00
N ARG A 59 1.93 4.47 48.99
CA ARG A 59 1.67 5.32 50.17
C ARG A 59 0.65 4.73 51.14
N GLU A 60 -0.39 4.08 50.61
CA GLU A 60 -1.38 3.37 51.44
C GLU A 60 -0.73 2.24 52.24
N VAL A 61 0.26 1.53 51.67
CA VAL A 61 1.05 0.50 52.38
C VAL A 61 1.85 1.07 53.55
N LEU A 62 2.29 2.34 53.46
CA LEU A 62 2.99 3.04 54.54
C LEU A 62 2.03 3.56 55.64
N GLY A 63 0.73 3.30 55.52
CA GLY A 63 -0.29 3.67 56.50
C GLY A 63 -0.85 5.08 56.33
N GLU A 64 -0.56 5.76 55.21
CA GLU A 64 -1.15 7.07 54.89
C GLU A 64 -2.63 6.92 54.48
N SER A 65 -3.44 7.96 54.73
CA SER A 65 -4.82 7.99 54.25
C SER A 65 -4.86 8.14 52.72
N ARG A 66 -5.89 7.58 52.07
CA ARG A 66 -6.03 7.62 50.60
C ARG A 66 -6.00 9.04 50.03
N GLU A 67 -6.59 10.02 50.71
CA GLU A 67 -6.55 11.42 50.27
C GLU A 67 -5.12 11.99 50.28
N GLN A 68 -4.33 11.68 51.31
CA GLN A 68 -2.93 12.08 51.40
C GLN A 68 -2.08 11.37 50.33
N ALA A 69 -2.33 10.07 50.11
CA ALA A 69 -1.67 9.29 49.08
C ALA A 69 -1.95 9.83 47.67
N ILE A 70 -3.20 10.23 47.36
CA ILE A 70 -3.57 10.85 46.07
C ILE A 70 -2.86 12.19 45.88
N ALA A 71 -2.91 13.08 46.88
CA ALA A 71 -2.25 14.38 46.81
C ALA A 71 -0.74 14.24 46.59
N TRP A 72 -0.10 13.28 47.27
CA TRP A 72 1.31 12.97 47.07
C TRP A 72 1.60 12.39 45.68
N ALA A 73 0.81 11.43 45.20
CA ALA A 73 0.98 10.83 43.88
C ALA A 73 0.84 11.86 42.76
N LEU A 74 -0.14 12.77 42.86
CA LEU A 74 -0.32 13.88 41.91
C LEU A 74 0.87 14.85 41.92
N ALA A 75 1.39 15.20 43.11
CA ALA A 75 2.58 16.03 43.23
C ALA A 75 3.81 15.37 42.58
N GLN A 76 3.95 14.05 42.71
CA GLN A 76 5.05 13.29 42.13
C GLN A 76 4.97 13.18 40.60
N MET A 77 3.76 13.13 40.04
CA MET A 77 3.53 13.18 38.58
C MET A 77 3.89 14.56 37.98
N GLY A 78 3.93 15.59 38.81
CA GLY A 78 4.30 16.94 38.44
C GLY A 78 3.15 17.73 37.79
N GLU A 79 3.49 18.82 37.12
CA GLU A 79 2.49 19.75 36.58
C GLU A 79 1.76 19.15 35.35
N PRO A 80 0.41 19.03 35.38
CA PRO A 80 -0.38 18.38 34.34
C PRO A 80 -0.13 18.97 32.94
N ARG A 81 -0.03 20.31 32.85
CA ARG A 81 0.20 21.01 31.59
C ARG A 81 1.57 20.71 30.97
N LYS A 82 2.62 20.65 31.80
CA LYS A 82 3.97 20.34 31.32
C LYS A 82 4.05 18.89 30.85
N LEU A 83 3.47 17.97 31.62
CA LEU A 83 3.38 16.55 31.24
C LEU A 83 2.56 16.36 29.95
N GLY A 84 1.42 17.04 29.83
CA GLY A 84 0.62 17.01 28.61
C GLY A 84 1.36 17.55 27.38
N ARG A 85 2.15 18.62 27.51
CA ARG A 85 2.99 19.14 26.42
C ARG A 85 4.11 18.17 26.01
N SER A 86 4.75 17.49 26.97
CA SER A 86 5.77 16.48 26.64
C SER A 86 5.16 15.28 25.93
N LEU A 87 4.00 14.80 26.40
CA LEU A 87 3.25 13.72 25.75
C LEU A 87 2.75 14.11 24.35
N HIS A 88 2.34 15.37 24.15
CA HIS A 88 1.97 15.86 22.82
C HIS A 88 3.12 15.77 21.81
N GLN A 89 4.35 16.12 22.21
CA GLN A 89 5.51 16.04 21.30
C GLN A 89 5.79 14.62 20.83
N VAL A 90 5.53 13.63 21.70
CA VAL A 90 5.69 12.21 21.40
C VAL A 90 4.57 11.72 20.48
N HIS A 91 3.31 12.03 20.80
CA HIS A 91 2.13 11.46 20.13
C HIS A 91 1.59 12.28 18.96
N LYS A 92 2.19 13.43 18.63
CA LYS A 92 1.66 14.30 17.56
C LYS A 92 1.59 13.57 16.21
N PRO A 93 0.47 13.67 15.48
CA PRO A 93 0.33 13.10 14.14
C PRO A 93 1.44 13.62 13.20
N ARG A 94 2.11 12.71 12.49
CA ARG A 94 3.18 13.08 11.53
C ARG A 94 2.76 12.79 10.09
N ILE A 95 3.05 13.72 9.19
CA ILE A 95 2.85 13.55 7.74
C ILE A 95 4.20 13.27 7.10
N PRO A 96 4.32 12.27 6.21
CA PRO A 96 5.54 12.03 5.45
C PRO A 96 5.65 13.04 4.30
N TRP A 97 5.90 14.32 4.61
CA TRP A 97 5.90 15.43 3.65
C TRP A 97 6.75 15.18 2.40
N GLY A 98 7.90 14.53 2.55
CA GLY A 98 8.76 14.24 1.41
C GLY A 98 8.20 13.17 0.46
N LEU A 99 7.34 12.25 0.93
CA LEU A 99 6.63 11.31 0.06
C LEU A 99 5.52 12.03 -0.69
N LEU A 100 4.75 12.88 0.02
CA LEU A 100 3.69 13.69 -0.57
C LEU A 100 4.23 14.65 -1.64
N ALA A 101 5.34 15.33 -1.37
CA ALA A 101 5.98 16.27 -2.30
C ALA A 101 6.42 15.59 -3.61
N VAL A 102 7.03 14.40 -3.51
CA VAL A 102 7.48 13.66 -4.70
C VAL A 102 6.28 13.15 -5.51
N MET A 103 5.22 12.66 -4.87
CA MET A 103 3.99 12.28 -5.57
C MET A 103 3.35 13.50 -6.26
N MET A 104 3.26 14.66 -5.59
CA MET A 104 2.72 15.87 -6.20
C MET A 104 3.53 16.28 -7.44
N LEU A 105 4.86 16.19 -7.37
CA LEU A 105 5.72 16.45 -8.52
C LEU A 105 5.46 15.48 -9.69
N MET A 106 5.33 14.18 -9.43
CA MET A 106 4.96 13.20 -10.46
C MET A 106 3.61 13.51 -11.10
N SER A 107 2.65 13.95 -10.29
CA SER A 107 1.29 14.27 -10.74
C SER A 107 1.23 15.55 -11.58
N ILE A 108 2.06 16.55 -11.25
CA ILE A 108 2.23 17.76 -12.07
C ILE A 108 2.84 17.40 -13.43
N ILE A 109 3.87 16.55 -13.44
CA ILE A 109 4.47 16.05 -14.69
C ILE A 109 3.43 15.27 -15.50
N SER A 110 2.61 14.45 -14.84
CA SER A 110 1.49 13.74 -15.47
C SER A 110 0.56 14.71 -16.20
N LEU A 111 0.06 15.73 -15.51
CA LEU A 111 -0.84 16.73 -16.10
C LEU A 111 -0.19 17.49 -17.26
N LEU A 112 1.09 17.81 -17.15
CA LEU A 112 1.86 18.46 -18.21
C LEU A 112 2.01 17.56 -19.44
N VAL A 113 2.21 16.26 -19.25
CA VAL A 113 2.28 15.28 -20.34
C VAL A 113 0.91 15.09 -20.99
N MET A 114 -0.16 14.96 -20.19
CA MET A 114 -1.53 14.83 -20.72
C MET A 114 -1.96 16.07 -21.50
N SER A 115 -1.59 17.27 -21.03
CA SER A 115 -1.85 18.51 -21.77
C SER A 115 -1.03 18.57 -23.06
N SER A 116 0.24 18.15 -23.04
CA SER A 116 1.07 18.05 -24.24
C SER A 116 0.43 17.17 -25.31
N ILE A 117 -0.11 16.01 -24.91
CA ILE A 117 -0.78 15.10 -25.85
C ILE A 117 -2.07 15.71 -26.39
N GLN A 118 -2.89 16.33 -25.53
CA GLN A 118 -4.18 16.89 -25.93
C GLN A 118 -4.08 18.14 -26.81
N PHE A 119 -3.04 18.97 -26.62
CA PHE A 119 -2.80 20.15 -27.45
C PHE A 119 -2.00 19.83 -28.72
N SER A 120 -1.79 18.55 -29.04
CA SER A 120 -1.16 18.18 -30.30
C SER A 120 -2.05 18.56 -31.49
N PRO A 121 -1.48 19.12 -32.58
CA PRO A 121 -2.24 19.43 -33.79
C PRO A 121 -2.66 18.19 -34.58
N VAL A 122 -2.16 17.00 -34.22
CA VAL A 122 -2.54 15.73 -34.84
C VAL A 122 -3.82 15.24 -34.18
N GLU A 123 -4.87 15.04 -34.97
CA GLU A 123 -6.12 14.43 -34.50
C GLU A 123 -5.83 13.01 -34.01
N LEU A 124 -6.04 12.78 -32.71
CA LEU A 124 -6.04 11.43 -32.18
C LEU A 124 -7.25 10.68 -32.77
N PRO A 125 -7.16 9.36 -33.03
CA PRO A 125 -8.24 8.58 -33.66
C PRO A 125 -9.57 8.54 -32.88
N TYR A 126 -9.67 9.20 -31.73
CA TYR A 126 -10.83 9.24 -30.85
C TYR A 126 -10.94 10.63 -30.19
N ASP A 127 -12.17 11.16 -30.08
CA ASP A 127 -12.55 12.31 -29.25
C ASP A 127 -12.41 11.97 -27.75
N LEU A 128 -11.19 11.69 -27.30
CA LEU A 128 -10.88 11.47 -25.91
C LEU A 128 -10.41 12.78 -25.30
N ASN A 129 -11.23 13.35 -24.41
CA ASN A 129 -10.79 14.40 -23.50
C ASN A 129 -9.81 13.82 -22.46
N ILE A 130 -8.59 13.49 -22.90
CA ILE A 130 -7.57 12.79 -22.08
C ILE A 130 -7.26 13.60 -20.83
N LEU A 131 -7.01 14.90 -20.96
CA LEU A 131 -6.68 15.78 -19.83
C LEU A 131 -7.86 15.89 -18.86
N GLU A 132 -9.08 16.07 -19.35
CA GLU A 132 -10.28 16.19 -18.52
C GLU A 132 -10.50 14.90 -17.72
N ASN A 133 -10.52 13.75 -18.41
CA ASN A 133 -10.72 12.45 -17.78
C ASN A 133 -9.60 12.13 -16.79
N HIS A 134 -8.34 12.44 -17.12
CA HIS A 134 -7.22 12.26 -16.20
C HIS A 134 -7.36 13.16 -14.97
N SER A 135 -7.76 14.42 -15.16
CA SER A 135 -7.96 15.38 -14.07
C SER A 135 -9.08 14.96 -13.14
N VAL A 136 -10.21 14.47 -13.67
CA VAL A 136 -11.31 13.92 -12.87
C VAL A 136 -10.85 12.72 -12.04
N ASN A 137 -10.14 11.77 -12.66
CA ASN A 137 -9.59 10.61 -11.95
C ASN A 137 -8.57 11.03 -10.88
N MET A 138 -7.75 12.05 -11.14
CA MET A 138 -6.78 12.58 -10.18
C MET A 138 -7.48 13.24 -8.99
N VAL A 139 -8.52 14.06 -9.23
CA VAL A 139 -9.31 14.70 -8.16
C VAL A 139 -10.02 13.64 -7.32
N LEU A 140 -10.67 12.66 -7.94
CA LEU A 140 -11.30 11.53 -7.23
C LEU A 140 -10.27 10.75 -6.39
N GLY A 141 -9.08 10.51 -6.95
CA GLY A 141 -7.97 9.90 -6.24
C GLY A 141 -7.55 10.71 -5.01
N ILE A 142 -7.36 12.02 -5.13
CA ILE A 142 -7.00 12.91 -4.02
C ILE A 142 -8.08 12.88 -2.93
N VAL A 143 -9.37 12.90 -3.30
CA VAL A 143 -10.48 12.78 -2.35
C VAL A 143 -10.39 11.46 -1.57
N LEU A 144 -10.15 10.34 -2.25
CA LEU A 144 -9.95 9.05 -1.59
C LEU A 144 -8.67 9.02 -0.74
N MET A 145 -7.58 9.62 -1.20
CA MET A 145 -6.33 9.73 -0.44
C MET A 145 -6.57 10.41 0.91
N VAL A 146 -7.29 11.53 0.90
CA VAL A 146 -7.67 12.26 2.12
C VAL A 146 -8.57 11.40 2.99
N GLY A 147 -9.59 10.74 2.42
CA GLY A 147 -10.46 9.83 3.17
C GLY A 147 -9.69 8.70 3.88
N PHE A 148 -8.82 8.00 3.14
CA PHE A 148 -8.05 6.86 3.65
C PHE A 148 -6.97 7.29 4.65
N TYR A 149 -6.46 8.53 4.58
CA TYR A 149 -5.54 9.08 5.58
C TYR A 149 -6.13 9.08 7.00
N PHE A 150 -7.44 9.32 7.12
CA PHE A 150 -8.12 9.32 8.42
C PHE A 150 -8.56 7.94 8.90
N ILE A 151 -8.55 6.91 8.05
CA ILE A 151 -8.95 5.55 8.44
C ILE A 151 -7.96 4.96 9.46
N ASP A 152 -8.49 4.41 10.56
CA ASP A 152 -7.70 3.62 11.50
C ASP A 152 -7.45 2.23 10.93
N TYR A 153 -6.23 2.04 10.40
CA TYR A 153 -5.81 0.78 9.79
C TYR A 153 -5.96 -0.42 10.73
N ARG A 154 -5.90 -0.23 12.06
CA ARG A 154 -6.01 -1.31 13.04
C ARG A 154 -7.39 -1.98 13.01
N LYS A 155 -8.43 -1.30 12.52
CA LYS A 155 -9.77 -1.86 12.33
C LYS A 155 -9.86 -2.74 11.08
N ILE A 156 -9.04 -2.47 10.07
CA ILE A 156 -9.03 -3.19 8.79
C ILE A 156 -8.68 -4.67 8.98
N ILE A 157 -7.85 -4.99 9.97
CA ILE A 157 -7.45 -6.38 10.24
C ILE A 157 -8.66 -7.31 10.45
N LYS A 158 -9.73 -6.81 11.09
CA LYS A 158 -10.93 -7.59 11.41
C LYS A 158 -11.77 -7.95 10.18
N ILE A 159 -11.68 -7.14 9.12
CA ILE A 159 -12.43 -7.34 7.87
C ILE A 159 -11.57 -7.97 6.76
N SER A 160 -10.37 -8.48 7.08
CA SER A 160 -9.42 -8.98 6.08
C SER A 160 -10.01 -10.10 5.20
N TRP A 161 -10.76 -11.05 5.77
CA TRP A 161 -11.42 -12.10 4.99
C TRP A 161 -12.54 -11.58 4.08
N LEU A 162 -13.26 -10.54 4.52
CA LEU A 162 -14.27 -9.87 3.68
C LEU A 162 -13.59 -9.19 2.49
N LEU A 163 -12.48 -8.47 2.72
CA LEU A 163 -11.69 -7.85 1.65
C LEU A 163 -11.14 -8.88 0.66
N TYR A 164 -10.65 -10.02 1.16
CA TYR A 164 -10.17 -11.13 0.34
C TYR A 164 -11.27 -11.68 -0.57
N GLY A 165 -12.42 -12.04 0.00
CA GLY A 165 -13.56 -12.58 -0.74
C GLY A 165 -14.15 -11.57 -1.73
N ALA A 166 -14.28 -10.30 -1.33
CA ALA A 166 -14.75 -9.23 -2.21
C ALA A 166 -13.81 -9.02 -3.41
N SER A 167 -12.50 -9.11 -3.20
CA SER A 167 -11.53 -8.97 -4.30
C SER A 167 -11.61 -10.11 -5.31
N LEU A 168 -11.74 -11.36 -4.83
CA LEU A 168 -11.98 -12.50 -5.71
C LEU A 168 -13.32 -12.39 -6.44
N GLY A 169 -14.35 -11.88 -5.76
CA GLY A 169 -15.65 -11.58 -6.35
C GLY A 169 -15.55 -10.55 -7.48
N ILE A 170 -14.77 -9.48 -7.31
CA ILE A 170 -14.53 -8.48 -8.37
C ILE A 170 -13.83 -9.12 -9.57
N ILE A 171 -12.81 -9.96 -9.35
CA ILE A 171 -12.12 -10.66 -10.44
C ILE A 171 -13.13 -11.53 -11.20
N LEU A 172 -13.90 -12.35 -10.50
CA LEU A 172 -14.92 -13.22 -11.10
C LEU A 172 -15.99 -12.43 -11.85
N LEU A 173 -16.53 -11.37 -11.24
CA LEU A 173 -17.54 -10.51 -11.87
C LEU A 173 -17.02 -9.89 -13.17
N THR A 174 -15.74 -9.52 -13.21
CA THR A 174 -15.16 -8.95 -14.42
C THR A 174 -15.00 -9.99 -15.52
N MET A 175 -14.76 -11.27 -15.17
CA MET A 175 -14.78 -12.35 -16.16
C MET A 175 -16.16 -12.58 -16.78
N LEU A 176 -17.24 -12.25 -16.04
CA LEU A 176 -18.61 -12.46 -16.48
C LEU A 176 -19.21 -11.25 -17.21
N ASN A 177 -18.85 -10.02 -16.81
CA ASN A 177 -19.55 -8.78 -17.22
C ASN A 177 -18.61 -7.66 -17.68
N SER A 178 -17.48 -8.00 -18.29
CA SER A 178 -16.53 -7.00 -18.79
C SER A 178 -16.91 -6.40 -20.14
N VAL A 179 -16.56 -5.13 -20.31
CA VAL A 179 -16.53 -4.46 -21.61
C VAL A 179 -15.13 -4.58 -22.19
N THR A 180 -15.06 -5.00 -23.45
CA THR A 180 -13.81 -5.08 -24.20
C THR A 180 -13.40 -3.69 -24.70
N ILE A 181 -12.23 -3.21 -24.27
CA ILE A 181 -11.61 -1.99 -24.79
C ILE A 181 -10.23 -2.38 -25.32
N ASN A 182 -9.94 -2.09 -26.58
CA ASN A 182 -8.68 -2.46 -27.26
C ASN A 182 -8.33 -3.95 -27.13
N GLY A 183 -9.33 -4.83 -27.31
CA GLY A 183 -9.15 -6.29 -27.19
C GLY A 183 -9.02 -6.82 -25.77
N LYS A 184 -9.14 -5.96 -24.74
CA LYS A 184 -9.03 -6.33 -23.33
C LYS A 184 -10.37 -6.19 -22.60
N ALA A 185 -10.88 -7.31 -22.10
CA ALA A 185 -12.18 -7.41 -21.44
C ALA A 185 -12.03 -7.27 -19.90
N TYR A 186 -11.66 -6.08 -19.43
CA TYR A 186 -11.38 -5.81 -18.01
C TYR A 186 -12.05 -4.56 -17.44
N TYR A 187 -12.87 -3.85 -18.24
CA TYR A 187 -13.55 -2.64 -17.82
C TYR A 187 -14.98 -2.95 -17.38
N MET A 188 -15.45 -2.29 -16.33
CA MET A 188 -16.84 -2.34 -15.91
C MET A 188 -17.48 -0.96 -15.97
N HIS A 189 -18.77 -0.93 -16.29
CA HIS A 189 -19.59 0.26 -16.14
C HIS A 189 -19.99 0.41 -14.67
N LEU A 190 -19.53 1.49 -14.03
CA LEU A 190 -20.01 1.93 -12.72
C LEU A 190 -20.83 3.20 -12.93
N MET A 191 -22.15 3.03 -13.04
CA MET A 191 -23.08 4.10 -13.44
C MET A 191 -22.66 4.75 -14.77
N MET A 192 -22.27 6.03 -14.75
CA MET A 192 -21.84 6.78 -15.93
C MET A 192 -20.33 6.67 -16.19
N LEU A 193 -19.55 6.08 -15.28
CA LEU A 193 -18.10 6.01 -15.37
C LEU A 193 -17.63 4.61 -15.81
N ARG A 194 -16.62 4.57 -16.68
CA ARG A 194 -15.90 3.35 -17.03
C ARG A 194 -14.70 3.21 -16.09
N VAL A 195 -14.76 2.25 -15.16
CA VAL A 195 -13.71 2.04 -14.15
C VAL A 195 -13.14 0.64 -14.30
N ASN A 196 -11.82 0.54 -14.37
CA ASN A 196 -11.12 -0.74 -14.24
C ASN A 196 -10.98 -1.08 -12.74
N LEU A 197 -11.98 -1.78 -12.19
CA LEU A 197 -11.93 -2.24 -10.80
C LEU A 197 -10.92 -3.38 -10.56
N ILE A 198 -10.51 -4.11 -11.60
CA ILE A 198 -9.47 -5.14 -11.46
C ILE A 198 -8.15 -4.48 -11.03
N SER A 199 -7.81 -3.30 -11.54
CA SER A 199 -6.57 -2.63 -11.12
C SER A 199 -6.53 -2.27 -9.63
N PHE A 200 -7.67 -2.29 -8.92
CA PHE A 200 -7.78 -2.13 -7.47
C PHE A 200 -7.56 -3.43 -6.69
N THR A 201 -7.94 -4.58 -7.24
CA THR A 201 -7.99 -5.85 -6.50
C THR A 201 -6.64 -6.29 -5.94
N PRO A 202 -5.46 -6.07 -6.57
CA PRO A 202 -4.20 -6.42 -5.94
C PRO A 202 -3.93 -5.63 -4.65
N TYR A 203 -4.31 -4.35 -4.57
CA TYR A 203 -4.16 -3.55 -3.34
C TYR A 203 -5.01 -4.12 -2.20
N LEU A 204 -6.29 -4.42 -2.49
CA LEU A 204 -7.20 -5.03 -1.52
C LEU A 204 -6.71 -6.42 -1.06
N LEU A 205 -6.30 -7.26 -2.00
CA LEU A 205 -5.78 -8.59 -1.70
C LEU A 205 -4.52 -8.52 -0.84
N LEU A 206 -3.60 -7.60 -1.11
CA LEU A 206 -2.40 -7.41 -0.30
C LEU A 206 -2.73 -6.97 1.14
N VAL A 207 -3.68 -6.05 1.31
CA VAL A 207 -4.18 -5.63 2.63
C VAL A 207 -4.82 -6.82 3.36
N ALA A 208 -5.63 -7.60 2.65
CA ALA A 208 -6.30 -8.78 3.18
C ALA A 208 -5.32 -9.88 3.59
N VAL A 209 -4.40 -10.26 2.70
CA VAL A 209 -3.36 -11.26 2.93
C VAL A 209 -2.48 -10.87 4.12
N ALA A 210 -2.06 -9.60 4.23
CA ALA A 210 -1.31 -9.11 5.38
C ALA A 210 -2.07 -9.35 6.69
N GLY A 211 -3.36 -8.99 6.72
CA GLY A 211 -4.19 -9.12 7.90
C GLY A 211 -4.49 -10.57 8.28
N ILE A 212 -4.75 -11.44 7.31
CA ILE A 212 -5.01 -12.86 7.55
C ILE A 212 -3.74 -13.57 8.04
N LEU A 213 -2.58 -13.33 7.40
CA LEU A 213 -1.31 -13.94 7.81
C LEU A 213 -0.93 -13.54 9.24
N ILE A 214 -1.09 -12.26 9.61
CA ILE A 214 -0.76 -11.79 10.96
C ILE A 214 -1.70 -12.39 12.01
N GLN A 215 -3.01 -12.47 11.73
CA GLN A 215 -3.95 -13.11 12.65
C GLN A 215 -3.66 -14.59 12.84
N ARG A 216 -3.41 -15.32 11.74
CA ARG A 216 -3.03 -16.73 11.80
C ARG A 216 -1.75 -16.92 12.61
N ARG A 217 -0.72 -16.10 12.40
CA ARG A 217 0.55 -16.19 13.15
C ARG A 217 0.38 -15.94 14.65
N LYS A 218 -0.54 -15.06 15.06
CA LYS A 218 -0.87 -14.87 16.48
C LYS A 218 -1.61 -16.05 17.09
N SER A 219 -2.42 -16.76 16.31
CA SER A 219 -3.23 -17.90 16.78
C SER A 219 -2.48 -19.25 16.73
N MET A 220 -1.42 -19.36 15.93
CA MET A 220 -0.69 -20.61 15.75
C MET A 220 0.33 -20.83 16.88
N THR A 221 0.10 -21.85 17.70
CA THR A 221 1.02 -22.28 18.77
C THR A 221 2.00 -23.37 18.31
N VAL A 222 1.63 -24.18 17.30
CA VAL A 222 2.45 -25.29 16.80
C VAL A 222 2.57 -25.23 15.26
N PRO A 223 3.80 -25.27 14.71
CA PRO A 223 4.00 -25.36 13.27
C PRO A 223 3.52 -26.73 12.75
N SER A 224 2.64 -26.72 11.76
CA SER A 224 2.13 -27.92 11.07
C SER A 224 2.25 -27.74 9.55
N TRP A 225 2.51 -28.82 8.83
CA TRP A 225 2.59 -28.80 7.37
C TRP A 225 1.27 -28.32 6.73
N GLN A 226 0.12 -28.66 7.34
CA GLN A 226 -1.20 -28.22 6.91
C GLN A 226 -1.33 -26.69 6.97
N ASN A 227 -0.74 -26.05 7.99
CA ASN A 227 -0.75 -24.60 8.11
C ASN A 227 0.06 -23.95 6.98
N ASN A 228 1.20 -24.53 6.61
CA ASN A 228 2.00 -24.04 5.48
C ASN A 228 1.22 -24.15 4.16
N VAL A 229 0.54 -25.27 3.94
CA VAL A 229 -0.29 -25.45 2.73
C VAL A 229 -1.41 -24.43 2.66
N GLN A 230 -2.11 -24.18 3.77
CA GLN A 230 -3.19 -23.18 3.79
C GLN A 230 -2.67 -21.75 3.59
N GLU A 231 -1.52 -21.39 4.17
CA GLU A 231 -0.88 -20.10 3.94
C GLU A 231 -0.52 -19.91 2.46
N ILE A 232 0.13 -20.91 1.85
CA ILE A 232 0.51 -20.87 0.43
C ILE A 232 -0.75 -20.79 -0.42
N ALA A 233 -1.72 -21.68 -0.22
CA ALA A 233 -2.97 -21.69 -0.98
C ALA A 233 -3.68 -20.34 -0.93
N MET A 234 -3.75 -19.69 0.24
CA MET A 234 -4.35 -18.37 0.38
C MET A 234 -3.56 -17.29 -0.39
N VAL A 235 -2.22 -17.32 -0.39
CA VAL A 235 -1.41 -16.35 -1.14
C VAL A 235 -1.53 -16.58 -2.66
N THR A 236 -1.61 -17.84 -3.09
CA THR A 236 -1.53 -18.22 -4.50
C THR A 236 -2.89 -18.28 -5.21
N THR A 237 -3.99 -18.47 -4.49
CA THR A 237 -5.35 -18.54 -5.09
C THR A 237 -5.69 -17.31 -5.93
N PRO A 238 -5.46 -16.06 -5.50
CA PRO A 238 -5.75 -14.91 -6.35
C PRO A 238 -4.85 -14.82 -7.59
N ALA A 239 -3.61 -15.31 -7.49
CA ALA A 239 -2.71 -15.41 -8.64
C ALA A 239 -3.25 -16.41 -9.68
N LEU A 240 -3.77 -17.56 -9.23
CA LEU A 240 -4.44 -18.51 -10.13
C LEU A 240 -5.71 -17.90 -10.76
N ALA A 241 -6.46 -17.09 -10.01
CA ALA A 241 -7.63 -16.39 -10.55
C ALA A 241 -7.25 -15.39 -11.66
N TYR A 242 -6.22 -14.57 -11.46
CA TYR A 242 -5.73 -13.67 -12.52
C TYR A 242 -5.19 -14.44 -13.73
N ALA A 243 -4.48 -15.55 -13.49
CA ALA A 243 -3.96 -16.39 -14.55
C ALA A 243 -5.07 -16.98 -15.41
N TYR A 244 -6.12 -17.50 -14.77
CA TYR A 244 -7.29 -18.04 -15.46
C TYR A 244 -8.04 -16.95 -16.25
N ALA A 245 -8.10 -15.73 -15.71
CA ALA A 245 -8.66 -14.57 -16.39
C ALA A 245 -7.76 -13.96 -17.48
N ALA A 246 -6.55 -14.51 -17.71
CA ALA A 246 -5.52 -13.98 -18.58
C ALA A 246 -5.11 -12.51 -18.27
N ILE A 247 -5.24 -12.10 -17.00
CA ILE A 247 -4.89 -10.76 -16.51
C ILE A 247 -3.43 -10.74 -16.05
N VAL A 248 -2.51 -10.81 -17.02
CA VAL A 248 -1.05 -10.84 -16.79
C VAL A 248 -0.51 -9.67 -15.92
N PRO A 249 -0.94 -8.41 -16.09
CA PRO A 249 -0.30 -7.27 -15.41
C PRO A 249 -0.58 -7.29 -13.90
N GLU A 250 -1.84 -7.50 -13.53
CA GLU A 250 -2.29 -7.65 -12.14
C GLU A 250 -1.79 -8.94 -11.51
N LEU A 251 -1.71 -10.05 -12.27
CA LEU A 251 -1.05 -11.28 -11.82
C LEU A 251 0.39 -11.01 -11.39
N ALA A 252 1.21 -10.45 -12.29
CA ALA A 252 2.63 -10.24 -12.06
C ALA A 252 2.87 -9.31 -10.86
N THR A 253 2.17 -8.18 -10.81
CA THR A 253 2.33 -7.20 -9.72
C THR A 253 1.81 -7.72 -8.38
N TYR A 254 0.66 -8.41 -8.36
CA TYR A 254 0.13 -9.05 -7.15
C TYR A 254 1.08 -10.12 -6.62
N LEU A 255 1.45 -11.08 -7.47
CA LEU A 255 2.21 -12.26 -7.04
C LEU A 255 3.56 -11.86 -6.44
N VAL A 256 4.31 -10.99 -7.12
CA VAL A 256 5.61 -10.52 -6.61
C VAL A 256 5.43 -9.79 -5.28
N ALA A 257 4.46 -8.89 -5.18
CA ALA A 257 4.20 -8.16 -3.93
C ALA A 257 3.74 -9.08 -2.78
N ALA A 258 2.87 -10.06 -3.08
CA ALA A 258 2.34 -11.01 -2.12
C ALA A 258 3.42 -11.97 -1.60
N LEU A 259 4.36 -12.39 -2.45
CA LEU A 259 5.50 -13.23 -2.04
C LEU A 259 6.51 -12.43 -1.19
N ILE A 260 6.80 -11.17 -1.54
CA ILE A 260 7.63 -10.30 -0.69
C ILE A 260 6.96 -10.09 0.67
N LEU A 261 5.65 -9.85 0.69
CA LEU A 261 4.88 -9.74 1.93
C LEU A 261 4.90 -11.05 2.75
N TYR A 262 4.70 -12.19 2.09
CA TYR A 262 4.72 -13.50 2.72
C TYR A 262 6.09 -13.80 3.34
N THR A 263 7.18 -13.56 2.62
CA THR A 263 8.54 -13.73 3.14
C THR A 263 8.84 -12.79 4.29
N PHE A 264 8.38 -11.54 4.22
CA PHE A 264 8.52 -10.58 5.31
C PHE A 264 7.84 -11.05 6.60
N ILE A 265 6.63 -11.59 6.51
CA ILE A 265 5.85 -12.02 7.69
C ILE A 265 6.29 -13.39 8.21
N THR A 266 6.58 -14.34 7.33
CA THR A 266 6.83 -15.74 7.71
C THR A 266 8.31 -16.12 7.78
N ARG A 267 9.20 -15.33 7.15
CA ARG A 267 10.63 -15.63 6.94
C ARG A 267 10.93 -16.88 6.10
N LYS A 268 9.92 -17.45 5.42
CA LYS A 268 10.04 -18.68 4.61
C LYS A 268 10.42 -18.39 3.15
N TYR A 269 11.67 -17.95 2.93
CA TYR A 269 12.14 -17.49 1.61
C TYR A 269 12.13 -18.58 0.52
N LEU A 270 12.54 -19.82 0.83
CA LEU A 270 12.56 -20.91 -0.17
C LEU A 270 11.17 -21.29 -0.67
N ILE A 271 10.17 -21.33 0.23
CA ILE A 271 8.78 -21.64 -0.12
C ILE A 271 8.20 -20.54 -1.02
N ALA A 272 8.50 -19.29 -0.70
CA ALA A 272 8.05 -18.17 -1.52
C ALA A 272 8.70 -18.19 -2.91
N LEU A 273 10.00 -18.46 -2.98
CA LEU A 273 10.72 -18.57 -4.25
C LEU A 273 10.17 -19.73 -5.09
N ALA A 274 10.02 -20.92 -4.50
CA ALA A 274 9.50 -22.09 -5.19
C ALA A 274 8.08 -21.85 -5.72
N SER A 275 7.18 -21.32 -4.89
CA SER A 275 5.80 -21.01 -5.32
C SER A 275 5.75 -19.90 -6.38
N GLY A 276 6.60 -18.87 -6.27
CA GLY A 276 6.71 -17.83 -7.28
C GLY A 276 7.20 -18.34 -8.63
N VAL A 277 8.27 -19.14 -8.64
CA VAL A 277 8.80 -19.76 -9.86
C VAL A 277 7.76 -20.67 -10.51
N LEU A 278 7.07 -21.50 -9.72
CA LEU A 278 6.06 -22.42 -10.24
C LEU A 278 4.87 -21.68 -10.86
N ILE A 279 4.34 -20.67 -10.18
CA ILE A 279 3.13 -19.96 -10.66
C ILE A 279 3.47 -19.02 -11.80
N LEU A 280 4.48 -18.15 -11.62
CA LEU A 280 4.84 -17.20 -12.68
C LEU A 280 5.39 -17.94 -13.91
N GLY A 281 6.26 -18.92 -13.70
CA GLY A 281 6.82 -19.74 -14.78
C GLY A 281 5.74 -20.57 -15.49
N GLY A 282 4.86 -21.23 -14.72
CA GLY A 282 3.76 -22.01 -15.29
C GLY A 282 2.76 -21.15 -16.07
N THR A 283 2.41 -19.96 -15.56
CA THR A 283 1.48 -19.05 -16.24
C THR A 283 2.08 -18.44 -17.50
N VAL A 284 3.35 -18.04 -17.47
CA VAL A 284 4.07 -17.57 -18.67
C VAL A 284 4.16 -18.68 -19.70
N MET A 285 4.50 -19.91 -19.30
CA MET A 285 4.58 -21.06 -20.20
C MET A 285 3.22 -21.40 -20.83
N LEU A 286 2.16 -21.48 -20.02
CA LEU A 286 0.81 -21.74 -20.52
C LEU A 286 0.33 -20.61 -21.46
N SER A 287 0.59 -19.35 -21.11
CA SER A 287 0.22 -18.20 -21.95
C SER A 287 1.01 -18.20 -23.26
N TRP A 288 2.31 -18.54 -23.21
CA TRP A 288 3.14 -18.70 -24.40
C TRP A 288 2.62 -19.78 -25.34
N MET A 289 2.10 -20.89 -24.79
CA MET A 289 1.55 -21.99 -25.58
C MET A 289 0.16 -21.68 -26.16
N SER A 290 -0.66 -20.91 -25.43
CA SER A 290 -2.09 -20.71 -25.74
C SER A 290 -2.41 -19.40 -26.47
N SER A 291 -1.55 -18.38 -26.38
CA SER A 291 -1.81 -17.06 -26.95
C SER A 291 -0.67 -16.60 -27.84
N ASP A 292 -0.94 -16.52 -29.15
CA ASP A 292 0.00 -15.97 -30.12
C ASP A 292 0.33 -14.51 -29.79
N TYR A 293 -0.63 -13.73 -29.28
CA TYR A 293 -0.40 -12.36 -28.83
C TYR A 293 0.67 -12.24 -27.72
N VAL A 294 0.62 -13.12 -26.71
CA VAL A 294 1.62 -13.11 -25.62
C VAL A 294 2.98 -13.55 -26.16
N ARG A 295 3.00 -14.59 -26.99
CA ARG A 295 4.21 -15.09 -27.64
C ARG A 295 4.88 -14.02 -28.49
N ASP A 296 4.12 -13.37 -29.35
CA ASP A 296 4.58 -12.29 -30.23
C ASP A 296 5.12 -11.11 -29.44
N ASN A 297 4.44 -10.69 -28.37
CA ASN A 297 4.97 -9.61 -27.52
C ASN A 297 6.31 -9.96 -26.88
N ILE A 298 6.50 -11.20 -26.41
CA ILE A 298 7.76 -11.63 -25.82
C ILE A 298 8.86 -11.72 -26.90
N ILE A 299 8.56 -12.30 -28.06
CA ILE A 299 9.51 -12.37 -29.19
C ILE A 299 9.91 -10.98 -29.66
N GLY A 300 8.93 -10.09 -29.86
CA GLY A 300 9.13 -8.71 -30.27
C GLY A 300 9.97 -7.91 -29.28
N ALA A 301 9.77 -8.11 -27.97
CA ALA A 301 10.58 -7.44 -26.96
C ALA A 301 12.05 -7.88 -26.99
N ILE A 302 12.29 -9.19 -27.11
CA ILE A 302 13.63 -9.79 -27.10
C ILE A 302 14.38 -9.46 -28.40
N ASN A 303 13.76 -9.74 -29.54
CA ASN A 303 14.36 -9.51 -30.86
C ASN A 303 13.31 -8.97 -31.85
N PRO A 304 13.10 -7.64 -31.89
CA PRO A 304 12.11 -7.04 -32.77
C PRO A 304 12.51 -7.08 -34.25
N GLN A 305 13.74 -7.50 -34.58
CA GLN A 305 14.21 -7.62 -35.95
C GLN A 305 13.78 -8.94 -36.60
N LEU A 306 13.31 -9.93 -35.82
CA LEU A 306 12.79 -11.19 -36.37
C LEU A 306 11.54 -10.96 -37.22
N ASN A 307 10.64 -10.10 -36.74
CA ASN A 307 9.42 -9.73 -37.47
C ASN A 307 9.20 -8.21 -37.34
N PRO A 308 9.94 -7.37 -38.10
CA PRO A 308 9.93 -5.92 -37.94
C PRO A 308 8.56 -5.27 -38.15
N ASP A 309 7.76 -5.83 -39.06
CA ASP A 309 6.47 -5.26 -39.48
C ASP A 309 5.27 -5.82 -38.69
N SER A 310 5.48 -6.80 -37.80
CA SER A 310 4.42 -7.37 -36.95
C SER A 310 4.79 -7.28 -35.47
N SER A 311 5.24 -8.37 -34.85
CA SER A 311 5.49 -8.44 -33.41
C SER A 311 6.62 -7.52 -32.93
N GLY A 312 7.58 -7.21 -33.81
CA GLY A 312 8.66 -6.27 -33.55
C GLY A 312 8.31 -4.80 -33.78
N PHE A 313 7.19 -4.50 -34.47
CA PHE A 313 6.87 -3.15 -34.94
C PHE A 313 6.84 -2.12 -33.80
N ILE A 314 6.06 -2.39 -32.76
CA ILE A 314 5.91 -1.44 -31.64
C ILE A 314 7.23 -1.22 -30.90
N TYR A 315 8.06 -2.25 -30.78
CA TYR A 315 9.36 -2.17 -30.11
C TYR A 315 10.40 -1.42 -30.95
N ASN A 316 10.40 -1.60 -32.27
CA ASN A 316 11.25 -0.82 -33.18
C ASN A 316 10.85 0.66 -33.14
N ARG A 317 9.55 0.98 -33.21
CA ARG A 317 9.05 2.37 -33.09
C ARG A 317 9.35 2.99 -31.74
N LEU A 318 9.22 2.22 -30.65
CA LEU A 318 9.58 2.67 -29.31
C LEU A 318 11.07 3.04 -29.24
N ARG A 319 11.95 2.22 -29.81
CA ARG A 319 13.41 2.46 -29.83
C ARG A 319 13.77 3.66 -30.70
N GLU A 320 13.17 3.80 -31.87
CA GLU A 320 13.34 4.93 -32.78
C GLU A 320 12.87 6.25 -32.16
N THR A 321 11.71 6.22 -31.49
CA THR A 321 11.17 7.38 -30.76
C THR A 321 12.16 7.84 -29.68
N ILE A 322 12.72 6.91 -28.92
CA ILE A 322 13.68 7.24 -27.85
C ILE A 322 15.03 7.71 -28.44
N SER A 323 15.49 7.12 -29.54
CA SER A 323 16.80 7.46 -30.14
C SER A 323 16.82 8.84 -30.79
N THR A 324 15.70 9.27 -31.39
CA THR A 324 15.59 10.55 -32.08
C THR A 324 15.42 11.75 -31.14
N ALA A 325 15.14 11.52 -29.85
CA ALA A 325 14.83 12.57 -28.88
C ALA A 325 15.96 13.57 -28.59
N GLY A 326 17.23 13.16 -28.70
CA GLY A 326 18.36 13.98 -28.27
C GLY A 326 18.27 14.42 -26.80
N TRP A 327 19.01 15.47 -26.42
CA TRP A 327 19.02 15.98 -25.04
C TRP A 327 17.79 16.83 -24.68
N TRP A 328 17.21 17.50 -25.66
CA TRP A 328 16.17 18.52 -25.47
C TRP A 328 14.78 18.12 -25.98
N GLY A 329 14.67 17.00 -26.70
CA GLY A 329 13.41 16.52 -27.24
C GLY A 329 12.99 17.26 -28.51
N HIS A 330 11.82 16.87 -29.01
CA HIS A 330 11.17 17.47 -30.18
C HIS A 330 10.23 18.64 -29.81
N GLY A 331 9.97 18.84 -28.52
CA GLY A 331 9.13 19.92 -28.01
C GLY A 331 7.73 19.49 -27.58
N PHE A 332 7.03 20.40 -26.91
CA PHE A 332 5.68 20.21 -26.40
C PHE A 332 4.66 20.10 -27.55
N GLY A 333 3.67 19.21 -27.42
CA GLY A 333 2.62 19.03 -28.44
C GLY A 333 3.02 18.17 -29.64
N VAL A 334 4.29 17.77 -29.76
CA VAL A 334 4.77 16.94 -30.88
C VAL A 334 4.55 15.47 -30.54
N LEU A 335 3.74 14.79 -31.35
CA LEU A 335 3.49 13.36 -31.20
C LEU A 335 4.45 12.54 -32.07
N PRO A 336 5.04 11.46 -31.54
CA PRO A 336 5.85 10.55 -32.34
C PRO A 336 4.97 9.81 -33.35
N GLU A 337 5.43 9.72 -34.59
CA GLU A 337 4.73 9.01 -35.65
C GLU A 337 4.61 7.51 -35.31
N ASN A 338 3.41 6.95 -35.48
CA ASN A 338 3.14 5.51 -35.40
C ASN A 338 3.50 4.84 -34.05
N LEU A 339 3.65 5.59 -32.96
CA LEU A 339 3.76 5.03 -31.62
C LEU A 339 2.38 5.05 -30.94
N PRO A 340 1.71 3.90 -30.78
CA PRO A 340 0.40 3.86 -30.15
C PRO A 340 0.50 4.04 -28.62
N TYR A 341 -0.62 4.44 -28.00
CA TYR A 341 -0.81 4.48 -26.56
C TYR A 341 0.19 5.35 -25.78
N VAL A 342 0.61 6.47 -26.37
CA VAL A 342 1.56 7.45 -25.77
C VAL A 342 1.13 8.01 -24.42
N TYR A 343 -0.16 7.93 -24.09
CA TYR A 343 -0.71 8.39 -22.81
C TYR A 343 -0.78 7.27 -21.75
N THR A 344 -0.61 5.98 -22.11
CA THR A 344 -0.60 4.86 -21.14
C THR A 344 0.75 4.14 -21.13
N ASP A 345 0.95 3.20 -22.05
CA ASP A 345 1.97 2.15 -21.95
C ASP A 345 3.34 2.66 -22.40
N THR A 346 3.34 3.67 -23.29
CA THR A 346 4.55 4.26 -23.88
C THR A 346 4.80 5.69 -23.38
N ILE A 347 4.14 6.11 -22.29
CA ILE A 347 4.25 7.47 -21.73
C ILE A 347 5.67 7.88 -21.37
N ALA A 348 6.48 6.95 -20.85
CA ALA A 348 7.87 7.24 -20.51
C ALA A 348 8.70 7.55 -21.78
N ALA A 349 8.42 6.85 -22.89
CA ALA A 349 9.05 7.13 -24.16
C ALA A 349 8.56 8.44 -24.78
N TYR A 350 7.26 8.75 -24.66
CA TYR A 350 6.71 10.04 -25.07
C TYR A 350 7.35 11.21 -24.30
N LEU A 351 7.58 11.06 -22.99
CA LEU A 351 8.25 12.06 -22.17
C LEU A 351 9.69 12.28 -22.65
N ILE A 352 10.44 11.21 -22.94
CA ILE A 352 11.78 11.33 -23.52
C ILE A 352 11.71 11.98 -24.90
N TYR A 353 10.78 11.59 -25.76
CA TYR A 353 10.63 12.17 -27.11
C TYR A 353 10.35 13.67 -27.06
N SER A 354 9.46 14.10 -26.18
CA SER A 354 9.03 15.50 -26.10
C SER A 354 10.03 16.40 -25.38
N PHE A 355 10.67 15.92 -24.30
CA PHE A 355 11.53 16.72 -23.41
C PHE A 355 13.01 16.28 -23.40
N GLY A 356 13.36 15.31 -24.23
CA GLY A 356 14.70 14.76 -24.36
C GLY A 356 15.14 13.86 -23.21
N TRP A 357 16.38 13.39 -23.32
CA TRP A 357 17.03 12.63 -22.23
C TRP A 357 17.18 13.44 -20.94
N GLY A 358 17.20 14.78 -21.01
CA GLY A 358 17.12 15.64 -19.82
C GLY A 358 15.84 15.39 -19.01
N GLY A 359 14.68 15.39 -19.67
CA GLY A 359 13.40 15.02 -19.05
C GLY A 359 13.38 13.57 -18.54
N GLY A 360 13.97 12.64 -19.29
CA GLY A 360 14.14 11.24 -18.87
C GLY A 360 14.95 11.09 -17.57
N LEU A 361 16.08 11.81 -17.44
CA LEU A 361 16.90 11.80 -16.22
C LEU A 361 16.16 12.40 -15.02
N ILE A 362 15.36 13.46 -15.24
CA ILE A 362 14.50 14.03 -14.20
C ILE A 362 13.48 12.98 -13.73
N LEU A 363 12.81 12.28 -14.66
CA LEU A 363 11.85 11.23 -14.33
C LEU A 363 12.49 10.10 -13.51
N ILE A 364 13.67 9.61 -13.93
CA ILE A 364 14.42 8.58 -13.21
C ILE A 364 14.78 9.08 -11.81
N SER A 365 15.27 10.32 -11.68
CA SER A 365 15.64 10.93 -10.40
C SER A 365 14.44 11.02 -9.45
N ILE A 366 13.28 11.45 -9.95
CA ILE A 366 12.03 11.50 -9.19
C ILE A 366 11.60 10.11 -8.76
N GLY A 367 11.71 9.11 -9.65
CA GLY A 367 11.41 7.72 -9.33
C GLY A 367 12.30 7.15 -8.22
N VAL A 368 13.62 7.37 -8.31
CA VAL A 368 14.57 6.96 -7.25
C VAL A 368 14.26 7.67 -5.93
N LEU A 369 13.96 8.97 -5.96
CA LEU A 369 13.53 9.72 -4.78
C LEU A 369 12.24 9.13 -4.20
N PHE A 370 11.23 8.84 -5.02
CA PHE A 370 9.97 8.24 -4.57
C PHE A 370 10.20 6.89 -3.89
N PHE A 371 10.98 6.01 -4.53
CA PHE A 371 11.34 4.71 -3.97
C PHE A 371 12.09 4.87 -2.62
N SER A 372 13.02 5.82 -2.52
CA SER A 372 13.73 6.10 -1.26
C SER A 372 12.78 6.54 -0.13
N ARG A 373 11.73 7.32 -0.46
CA ARG A 373 10.72 7.78 0.51
C ARG A 373 9.83 6.63 0.97
N LEU A 374 9.45 5.72 0.07
CA LEU A 374 8.72 4.50 0.41
C LEU A 374 9.52 3.62 1.39
N VAL A 375 10.81 3.38 1.12
CA VAL A 375 11.68 2.60 2.02
C VAL A 375 11.80 3.26 3.40
N LYS A 376 11.96 4.59 3.44
CA LYS A 376 11.96 5.36 4.70
C LYS A 376 10.63 5.23 5.45
N ALA A 377 9.50 5.22 4.75
CA ALA A 377 8.18 5.05 5.37
C ALA A 377 8.01 3.67 6.01
N ILE A 378 8.44 2.59 5.33
CA ILE A 378 8.40 1.21 5.87
C ILE A 378 9.21 1.10 7.17
N ARG A 379 10.44 1.64 7.18
CA ARG A 379 11.34 1.55 8.34
C ARG A 379 10.87 2.37 9.55
N ALA A 380 10.03 3.38 9.32
CA ALA A 380 9.53 4.24 10.38
C ALA A 380 8.38 3.62 11.20
N ILE A 381 7.77 2.54 10.71
CA ILE A 381 6.59 1.93 11.36
C ILE A 381 7.04 0.74 12.21
N ARG A 382 6.69 0.78 13.50
CA ARG A 382 7.03 -0.27 14.48
C ARG A 382 5.98 -1.38 14.59
N HIS A 383 4.70 -1.04 14.42
CA HIS A 383 3.62 -2.00 14.55
C HIS A 383 3.64 -3.02 13.39
N SER A 384 3.76 -4.31 13.70
CA SER A 384 3.93 -5.40 12.71
C SER A 384 2.89 -5.37 11.58
N TYR A 385 1.60 -5.22 11.91
CA TYR A 385 0.55 -5.08 10.89
C TYR A 385 0.65 -3.79 10.06
N GLY A 386 0.88 -2.64 10.69
CA GLY A 386 1.05 -1.38 9.95
C GLY A 386 2.26 -1.44 9.02
N GLN A 387 3.36 -2.04 9.48
CA GLN A 387 4.57 -2.21 8.68
C GLN A 387 4.34 -3.15 7.50
N ALA A 388 3.62 -4.26 7.70
CA ALA A 388 3.24 -5.18 6.62
C ALA A 388 2.34 -4.52 5.57
N LEU A 389 1.36 -3.71 5.99
CA LEU A 389 0.50 -2.95 5.06
C LEU A 389 1.31 -1.94 4.24
N VAL A 390 2.16 -1.15 4.90
CA VAL A 390 3.00 -0.16 4.20
C VAL A 390 4.01 -0.83 3.28
N LEU A 391 4.60 -1.96 3.68
CA LEU A 391 5.43 -2.76 2.80
C LEU A 391 4.66 -3.20 1.55
N ALA A 392 3.45 -3.73 1.71
CA ALA A 392 2.69 -4.26 0.58
C ALA A 392 2.34 -3.16 -0.44
N MET A 393 1.86 -2.00 0.03
CA MET A 393 1.57 -0.85 -0.84
C MET A 393 2.84 -0.26 -1.48
N ALA A 394 3.92 -0.14 -0.71
CA ALA A 394 5.20 0.37 -1.20
C ALA A 394 5.83 -0.54 -2.26
N VAL A 395 5.79 -1.86 -2.06
CA VAL A 395 6.28 -2.83 -3.05
C VAL A 395 5.42 -2.77 -4.30
N MET A 396 4.10 -2.69 -4.17
CA MET A 396 3.22 -2.60 -5.34
C MET A 396 3.47 -1.33 -6.17
N LEU A 397 3.51 -0.16 -5.52
CA LEU A 397 3.84 1.11 -6.20
C LEU A 397 5.28 1.11 -6.75
N GLY A 398 6.24 0.57 -5.98
CA GLY A 398 7.64 0.50 -6.37
C GLY A 398 7.88 -0.43 -7.56
N LEU A 399 7.19 -1.57 -7.65
CA LEU A 399 7.26 -2.49 -8.79
C LEU A 399 6.70 -1.84 -10.05
N ARG A 400 5.53 -1.20 -9.97
CA ARG A 400 4.94 -0.48 -11.11
C ARG A 400 5.83 0.66 -11.60
N LEU A 401 6.41 1.42 -10.67
CA LEU A 401 7.37 2.48 -10.98
C LEU A 401 8.64 1.92 -11.65
N ALA A 402 9.25 0.89 -11.07
CA ALA A 402 10.45 0.28 -11.61
C ALA A 402 10.21 -0.30 -13.01
N TYR A 403 9.06 -0.94 -13.21
CA TYR A 403 8.66 -1.46 -14.51
C TYR A 403 8.47 -0.32 -15.53
N GLY A 404 7.74 0.74 -15.16
CA GLY A 404 7.55 1.92 -16.03
C GLY A 404 8.85 2.66 -16.37
N LEU A 405 9.82 2.72 -15.46
CA LEU A 405 11.15 3.25 -15.78
C LEU A 405 11.93 2.28 -16.69
N ALA A 406 11.75 0.97 -16.51
CA ALA A 406 12.45 -0.01 -17.32
C ALA A 406 11.95 -0.05 -18.78
N THR A 407 10.71 0.36 -19.06
CA THR A 407 10.22 0.49 -20.45
C THR A 407 10.97 1.58 -21.23
N MET A 408 11.63 2.53 -20.56
CA MET A 408 12.54 3.52 -21.19
C MET A 408 13.75 2.86 -21.88
N SER A 409 14.05 1.59 -21.59
CA SER A 409 15.10 0.84 -22.29
C SER A 409 14.70 0.40 -23.71
N GLY A 410 13.41 0.45 -24.05
CA GLY A 410 12.89 -0.10 -25.31
C GLY A 410 13.01 -1.62 -25.44
N ARG A 411 13.27 -2.34 -24.34
CA ARG A 411 13.48 -3.81 -24.31
C ARG A 411 12.51 -4.55 -23.40
N MET A 412 11.77 -3.86 -22.54
CA MET A 412 10.78 -4.50 -21.68
C MET A 412 9.55 -4.90 -22.49
N VAL A 413 9.05 -6.12 -22.28
CA VAL A 413 7.76 -6.58 -22.82
C VAL A 413 6.69 -5.60 -22.39
N LEU A 414 5.88 -5.06 -23.31
CA LEU A 414 4.80 -4.12 -22.98
C LEU A 414 3.59 -4.89 -22.44
N THR A 415 3.31 -4.75 -21.14
CA THR A 415 2.25 -5.49 -20.44
C THR A 415 1.16 -4.59 -19.87
N SER A 416 1.03 -3.33 -20.28
CA SER A 416 0.03 -2.39 -19.74
C SER A 416 0.01 -2.27 -18.20
N ILE A 417 1.14 -2.55 -17.53
CA ILE A 417 1.32 -2.18 -16.13
C ILE A 417 1.43 -0.65 -16.10
N PRO A 418 0.51 0.06 -15.43
CA PRO A 418 0.50 1.50 -15.44
C PRO A 418 1.72 2.08 -14.72
N PHE A 419 2.19 3.23 -15.22
CA PHE A 419 3.22 4.03 -14.56
C PHE A 419 2.54 4.82 -13.44
N PRO A 420 2.87 4.56 -12.15
CA PRO A 420 2.09 5.07 -11.04
C PRO A 420 2.13 6.59 -11.00
N PHE A 421 0.96 7.21 -10.78
CA PHE A 421 0.73 8.67 -10.78
C PHE A 421 1.04 9.41 -12.09
N LEU A 422 1.49 8.73 -13.15
CA LEU A 422 1.92 9.34 -14.40
C LEU A 422 1.07 8.91 -15.60
N SER A 423 0.77 7.62 -15.74
CA SER A 423 0.01 7.14 -16.90
C SER A 423 -1.48 7.47 -16.81
N TYR A 424 -2.13 7.58 -17.96
CA TYR A 424 -3.57 7.77 -18.05
C TYR A 424 -4.35 6.52 -17.65
N GLY A 425 -5.41 6.70 -16.85
CA GLY A 425 -6.40 5.67 -16.56
C GLY A 425 -6.97 5.75 -15.15
N SER A 426 -8.01 4.96 -14.87
CA SER A 426 -8.67 4.94 -13.55
C SER A 426 -7.79 4.35 -12.44
N HIS A 427 -6.67 3.72 -12.76
CA HIS A 427 -5.73 3.14 -11.79
C HIS A 427 -5.17 4.18 -10.81
N ILE A 428 -5.02 5.44 -11.25
CA ILE A 428 -4.47 6.51 -10.41
C ILE A 428 -5.34 6.73 -9.17
N ILE A 429 -6.66 6.58 -9.27
CA ILE A 429 -7.60 6.70 -8.13
C ILE A 429 -7.17 5.77 -6.99
N PHE A 430 -6.83 4.52 -7.33
CA PHE A 430 -6.45 3.50 -6.37
C PHE A 430 -5.03 3.68 -5.85
N GLU A 431 -4.12 4.23 -6.65
CA GLU A 431 -2.76 4.58 -6.24
C GLU A 431 -2.76 5.72 -5.22
N TYR A 432 -3.59 6.75 -5.43
CA TYR A 432 -3.84 7.80 -4.45
C TYR A 432 -4.48 7.25 -3.18
N ALA A 433 -5.49 6.38 -3.28
CA ALA A 433 -6.11 5.74 -2.11
C ALA A 433 -5.10 4.91 -1.30
N ALA A 434 -4.25 4.13 -1.98
CA ALA A 434 -3.18 3.36 -1.34
C ALA A 434 -2.16 4.28 -0.64
N LEU A 435 -1.77 5.38 -1.28
CA LEU A 435 -0.88 6.36 -0.65
C LEU A 435 -1.54 7.02 0.57
N GLY A 436 -2.84 7.31 0.50
CA GLY A 436 -3.65 7.82 1.61
C GLY A 436 -3.63 6.88 2.81
N LEU A 437 -3.86 5.58 2.58
CA LEU A 437 -3.79 4.57 3.62
C LEU A 437 -2.38 4.46 4.22
N LEU A 438 -1.34 4.46 3.37
CA LEU A 438 0.06 4.45 3.80
C LEU A 438 0.38 5.65 4.71
N MET A 439 -0.04 6.85 4.31
CA MET A 439 0.13 8.06 5.12
C MET A 439 -0.69 8.01 6.41
N GLY A 440 -1.89 7.44 6.38
CA GLY A 440 -2.73 7.22 7.56
C GLY A 440 -2.09 6.26 8.57
N ILE A 441 -1.38 5.24 8.11
CA ILE A 441 -0.57 4.36 8.98
C ILE A 441 0.63 5.12 9.52
N TYR A 442 1.36 5.84 8.67
CA TYR A 442 2.52 6.65 9.08
C TYR A 442 2.15 7.70 10.15
N ARG A 443 0.96 8.29 10.04
CA ARG A 443 0.39 9.23 11.00
C ARG A 443 0.35 8.68 12.43
N ARG A 444 0.09 7.39 12.56
CA ARG A 444 -0.15 6.67 13.83
C ARG A 444 1.07 5.87 14.30
N LYS A 445 2.23 6.04 13.66
CA LYS A 445 3.43 5.27 13.97
C LYS A 445 3.95 5.45 15.40
N ASP A 446 3.66 6.61 16.01
CA ASP A 446 4.09 7.00 17.35
C ASP A 446 2.96 6.81 18.39
N ILE A 447 1.78 6.33 17.96
CA ILE A 447 0.63 6.02 18.82
C ILE A 447 0.59 4.49 18.96
N VAL A 448 1.43 3.92 19.84
CA VAL A 448 1.57 2.46 19.96
C VAL A 448 1.37 2.00 21.41
N ARG A 449 0.38 1.12 21.54
CA ARG A 449 0.00 0.34 22.71
C ARG A 449 1.16 -0.40 23.40
N PRO A 450 1.30 -0.35 24.73
CA PRO A 450 2.27 -1.15 25.49
C PRO A 450 1.96 -2.66 25.46
N ASP A 451 0.73 -3.09 25.16
CA ASP A 451 0.34 -4.51 25.06
C ASP A 451 1.01 -5.28 23.89
N GLN A 452 1.89 -4.64 23.12
CA GLN A 452 2.64 -5.28 22.02
C GLN A 452 4.12 -4.93 21.95
N LEU A 453 4.71 -4.39 23.03
CA LEU A 453 6.17 -4.45 23.16
C LEU A 453 6.56 -5.94 23.21
N PRO A 454 7.53 -6.40 22.40
CA PRO A 454 8.10 -7.72 22.64
C PRO A 454 8.63 -7.69 24.07
N ILE A 455 8.11 -8.57 24.92
CA ILE A 455 8.79 -8.93 26.16
C ILE A 455 10.17 -9.38 25.67
N SER A 456 11.20 -8.60 26.00
CA SER A 456 12.58 -8.93 25.71
C SER A 456 12.82 -10.36 26.18
N GLY A 457 13.05 -11.25 25.21
CA GLY A 457 13.69 -12.54 25.43
C GLY A 457 15.16 -12.40 25.07
#